data_AF-A0A3S2VCT0-F1
#
_entry.id   AF-A0A3S2VCT0-F1
#
_cell.length_a   1.000
_cell.length_b   1.000
_cell.length_c   1.000
_cell.angle_alpha   90.00
_cell.angle_beta   90.00
_cell.angle_gamma   90.00
#
_symmetry.space_group_name_H-M   'P 1'
#
loop_
_entity.id
_entity.type
_entity.pdbx_description
1 polymer ?
#
loop_
_entity_poly.entity_id
_entity_poly.type
_entity_poly.pdbx_seq_one_letter_code
_entity_poly.pdbx_strand_id
1 'polypeptide(L)'
;MTSIQGGGEDGAGDTATLADRARLVVLSAPISQREFADRVGMDPTALSKALRGNRRLRDHEVAAIAQVGRVSQRYLRTGEGKAPVARGGTGGGQAVRRRADAVDADLRRAQILEATARLIARRGFHKVRVSDIARACGTSTGTVHYHFPTKDDALRSALVFYAERFHTRLEEEFKTADSTVEKLRRLIEVQLPTTEEDADEWSVWVQSWNEAVLDPTLREGQRSVYARWRQIVVDLLRTCQREGMAEGADAEAMAGRFTSMVDGLAIQVLAGTGDMDAARMRELLLDAFEPYITLR
;
A
#
# COMPACT_ATOMS: atom_id res chain seq x y z
N MET A 1 17.94 -64.56 -14.95
CA MET A 1 18.36 -63.53 -13.98
C MET A 1 19.50 -62.78 -14.67
N THR A 2 19.31 -61.57 -15.18
CA THR A 2 19.13 -60.34 -14.39
C THR A 2 18.46 -59.26 -15.24
N SER A 3 17.56 -58.53 -14.59
CA SER A 3 16.83 -57.34 -15.04
C SER A 3 17.76 -56.13 -15.17
N ILE A 4 17.59 -55.26 -16.16
CA ILE A 4 17.94 -53.84 -16.05
C ILE A 4 16.78 -53.01 -16.61
N GLN A 5 16.14 -52.31 -15.68
CA GLN A 5 15.02 -51.38 -15.85
C GLN A 5 15.47 -50.12 -16.58
N GLY A 6 14.58 -49.61 -17.43
CA GLY A 6 14.62 -48.24 -17.91
C GLY A 6 14.33 -47.26 -16.78
N GLY A 7 15.21 -46.27 -16.62
CA GLY A 7 14.96 -45.11 -15.78
C GLY A 7 14.06 -44.13 -16.51
N GLY A 8 12.81 -44.05 -16.07
CA GLY A 8 11.96 -42.90 -16.32
C GLY A 8 12.43 -41.73 -15.46
N GLU A 9 12.76 -40.62 -16.09
CA GLU A 9 12.90 -39.33 -15.42
C GLU A 9 11.51 -38.87 -14.96
N ASP A 10 11.23 -39.05 -13.67
CA ASP A 10 10.05 -38.48 -13.02
C ASP A 10 10.17 -36.96 -12.97
N GLY A 11 9.37 -36.29 -13.81
CA GLY A 11 9.20 -34.85 -13.81
C GLY A 11 8.55 -34.39 -12.51
N ALA A 12 9.33 -33.76 -11.63
CA ALA A 12 8.83 -32.89 -10.58
C ALA A 12 8.07 -31.72 -11.24
N GLY A 13 6.74 -31.82 -11.30
CA GLY A 13 5.88 -30.81 -11.89
C GLY A 13 6.07 -29.45 -11.20
N ASP A 14 6.43 -28.43 -11.98
CA ASP A 14 6.58 -27.05 -11.54
C ASP A 14 5.28 -26.54 -10.88
N THR A 15 5.30 -26.36 -9.56
CA THR A 15 4.16 -25.87 -8.77
C THR A 15 3.92 -24.38 -8.89
N ALA A 16 4.76 -23.64 -9.65
CA ALA A 16 4.63 -22.20 -9.79
C ALA A 16 3.32 -21.82 -10.52
N THR A 17 2.66 -20.76 -10.06
CA THR A 17 1.48 -20.23 -10.73
C THR A 17 1.85 -19.36 -11.93
N LEU A 18 0.87 -19.04 -12.77
CA LEU A 18 1.07 -18.09 -13.88
C LEU A 18 1.55 -16.72 -13.36
N ALA A 19 1.05 -16.27 -12.21
CA ALA A 19 1.48 -15.02 -11.58
C ALA A 19 2.96 -15.09 -11.16
N ASP A 20 3.41 -16.21 -10.60
CA ASP A 20 4.81 -16.41 -10.19
C ASP A 20 5.76 -16.37 -11.38
N ARG A 21 5.38 -17.01 -12.50
CA ARG A 21 6.19 -17.00 -13.73
C ARG A 21 6.19 -15.64 -14.41
N ALA A 22 5.04 -14.96 -14.48
CA ALA A 22 4.95 -13.59 -14.99
C ALA A 22 5.84 -12.65 -14.17
N ARG A 23 5.89 -12.85 -12.85
CA ARG A 23 6.73 -12.08 -11.94
C ARG A 23 8.22 -12.32 -12.17
N LEU A 24 8.64 -13.57 -12.35
CA LEU A 24 10.04 -13.88 -12.69
C LEU A 24 10.47 -13.18 -13.99
N VAL A 25 9.58 -13.15 -14.97
CA VAL A 25 9.80 -12.51 -16.27
C VAL A 25 9.98 -11.00 -16.15
N VAL A 26 9.09 -10.33 -15.41
CA VAL A 26 9.19 -8.88 -15.15
C VAL A 26 10.48 -8.56 -14.40
N LEU A 27 10.87 -9.37 -13.42
CA LEU A 27 12.08 -9.15 -12.62
C LEU A 27 13.39 -9.41 -13.37
N SER A 28 13.35 -10.28 -14.37
CA SER A 28 14.50 -10.60 -15.21
C SER A 28 14.74 -9.57 -16.32
N ALA A 29 13.79 -8.67 -16.53
CA ALA A 29 13.89 -7.62 -17.52
C ALA A 29 14.84 -6.50 -17.04
N PRO A 30 15.69 -5.95 -17.92
CA PRO A 30 16.63 -4.88 -17.57
C PRO A 30 15.96 -3.50 -17.52
N ILE A 31 14.70 -3.43 -17.09
CA ILE A 31 13.86 -2.22 -17.06
C ILE A 31 13.05 -2.19 -15.76
N SER A 32 12.59 -1.01 -15.36
CA SER A 32 11.75 -0.89 -14.16
C SER A 32 10.39 -1.57 -14.36
N GLN A 33 9.71 -1.96 -13.27
CA GLN A 33 8.36 -2.53 -13.38
C GLN A 33 7.36 -1.53 -13.99
N ARG A 34 7.52 -0.23 -13.71
CA ARG A 34 6.71 0.83 -14.31
C ARG A 34 6.89 0.88 -15.82
N GLU A 35 8.14 0.92 -16.28
CA GLU A 35 8.46 0.87 -17.70
C GLU A 35 8.03 -0.44 -18.37
N PHE A 36 8.10 -1.57 -17.65
CA PHE A 36 7.57 -2.85 -18.11
C PHE A 36 6.05 -2.78 -18.28
N ALA A 37 5.32 -2.20 -17.33
CA ALA A 37 3.88 -2.01 -17.41
C ALA A 37 3.50 -1.15 -18.63
N ASP A 38 4.20 -0.03 -18.83
CA ASP A 38 4.01 0.86 -19.98
C ASP A 38 4.21 0.10 -21.31
N ARG A 39 5.25 -0.74 -21.41
CA ARG A 39 5.53 -1.56 -22.61
C ARG A 39 4.52 -2.68 -22.86
N VAL A 40 3.87 -3.18 -21.82
CA VAL A 40 2.82 -4.19 -21.91
C VAL A 40 1.45 -3.54 -22.16
N GLY A 41 1.34 -2.20 -22.07
CA GLY A 41 0.07 -1.48 -22.18
C GLY A 41 -0.83 -1.68 -20.96
N MET A 42 -0.24 -1.89 -19.79
CA MET A 42 -0.94 -2.08 -18.52
C MET A 42 -0.70 -0.91 -17.58
N ASP A 43 -1.76 -0.53 -16.86
CA ASP A 43 -1.59 0.34 -15.69
C ASP A 43 -0.61 -0.30 -14.67
N PRO A 44 0.37 0.44 -14.12
CA PRO A 44 1.35 -0.09 -13.17
C PRO A 44 0.72 -0.75 -11.93
N THR A 45 -0.39 -0.22 -11.44
CA THR A 45 -1.12 -0.78 -10.28
C THR A 45 -1.83 -2.08 -10.68
N ALA A 46 -2.43 -2.14 -11.87
CA ALA A 46 -3.04 -3.35 -12.40
C ALA A 46 -2.01 -4.46 -12.65
N LEU A 47 -0.83 -4.15 -13.18
CA LEU A 47 0.28 -5.10 -13.30
C LEU A 47 0.72 -5.57 -11.91
N SER A 48 0.90 -4.66 -10.96
CA SER A 48 1.27 -5.01 -9.57
C SER A 48 0.26 -5.96 -8.91
N LYS A 49 -1.05 -5.69 -9.04
CA LYS A 49 -2.12 -6.58 -8.55
C LYS A 49 -2.09 -7.94 -9.24
N ALA A 50 -1.79 -8.00 -10.53
CA ALA A 50 -1.72 -9.24 -11.29
C ALA A 50 -0.51 -10.10 -10.90
N LEU A 51 0.67 -9.50 -10.73
CA LEU A 51 1.88 -10.19 -10.26
C LEU A 51 1.75 -10.70 -8.81
N ARG A 52 0.85 -10.12 -8.02
CA ARG A 52 0.50 -10.57 -6.66
C ARG A 52 -0.56 -11.68 -6.62
N GLY A 53 -1.14 -12.06 -7.77
CA GLY A 53 -2.24 -13.02 -7.85
C GLY A 53 -3.62 -12.46 -7.49
N ASN A 54 -3.72 -11.18 -7.13
CA ASN A 54 -4.97 -10.50 -6.76
C ASN A 54 -5.83 -10.10 -7.97
N ARG A 55 -5.28 -10.25 -9.18
CA ARG A 55 -5.96 -9.99 -10.45
C ARG A 55 -5.55 -11.05 -11.46
N ARG A 56 -6.52 -11.65 -12.14
CA ARG A 56 -6.24 -12.59 -13.23
C ARG A 56 -5.68 -11.84 -14.43
N LEU A 57 -4.59 -12.37 -15.00
CA LEU A 57 -4.04 -11.88 -16.26
C LEU A 57 -4.92 -12.36 -17.41
N ARG A 58 -5.33 -11.42 -18.28
CA ARG A 58 -6.07 -11.73 -19.51
C ARG A 58 -5.11 -12.29 -20.56
N ASP A 59 -5.63 -13.05 -21.52
CA ASP A 59 -4.78 -13.72 -22.52
C ASP A 59 -3.88 -12.75 -23.31
N HIS A 60 -4.38 -11.56 -23.65
CA HIS A 60 -3.57 -10.52 -24.31
C HIS A 60 -2.47 -9.96 -23.40
N GLU A 61 -2.68 -9.90 -22.08
CA GLU A 61 -1.68 -9.45 -21.10
C GLU A 61 -0.59 -10.50 -20.92
N VAL A 62 -0.97 -11.78 -20.87
CA VAL A 62 0.00 -12.90 -20.86
C VAL A 62 0.86 -12.89 -22.13
N ALA A 63 0.24 -12.64 -23.29
CA ALA A 63 0.97 -12.52 -24.56
C ALA A 63 1.95 -11.34 -24.55
N ALA A 64 1.51 -10.17 -24.08
CA ALA A 64 2.36 -8.97 -24.02
C ALA A 64 3.51 -9.12 -23.00
N ILE A 65 3.26 -9.71 -21.83
CA ILE A 65 4.32 -10.04 -20.85
C ILE A 65 5.33 -11.02 -21.44
N ALA A 66 4.87 -12.06 -22.14
CA ALA A 66 5.75 -13.02 -22.81
C ALA A 66 6.66 -12.33 -23.85
N GLN A 67 6.09 -11.41 -24.64
CA GLN A 67 6.79 -10.67 -25.67
C GLN A 67 7.85 -9.72 -25.08
N VAL A 68 7.47 -8.86 -24.13
CA VAL A 68 8.39 -7.90 -23.50
C VAL A 68 9.48 -8.64 -22.71
N GLY A 69 9.09 -9.71 -22.02
CA GLY A 69 9.96 -10.57 -21.25
C GLY A 69 10.81 -11.57 -22.05
N ARG A 70 10.57 -11.67 -23.36
CA ARG A 70 11.25 -12.59 -24.28
C ARG A 70 11.20 -14.06 -23.83
N VAL A 71 10.05 -14.49 -23.34
CA VAL A 71 9.73 -15.89 -23.02
C VAL A 71 8.55 -16.38 -23.86
N SER A 72 8.31 -17.69 -23.88
CA SER A 72 7.11 -18.22 -24.53
C SER A 72 5.88 -18.01 -23.65
N GLN A 73 4.70 -17.87 -24.26
CA GLN A 73 3.44 -17.92 -23.50
C GLN A 73 3.24 -19.28 -22.82
N ARG A 74 3.76 -20.35 -23.44
CA ARG A 74 3.78 -21.71 -22.88
C ARG A 74 4.53 -21.73 -21.55
N TYR A 75 5.70 -21.09 -21.46
CA TYR A 75 6.43 -20.95 -20.21
C TYR A 75 5.57 -20.26 -19.15
N LEU A 76 4.95 -19.11 -19.44
CA LEU A 76 4.09 -18.42 -18.47
C LEU A 76 2.93 -19.29 -17.98
N ARG A 77 2.32 -20.08 -18.87
CA ARG A 77 1.13 -20.89 -18.55
C ARG A 77 1.45 -22.21 -17.84
N THR A 78 2.49 -22.92 -18.26
CA THR A 78 2.76 -24.30 -17.82
C THR A 78 4.17 -24.51 -17.25
N GLY A 79 5.03 -23.49 -17.28
CA GLY A 79 6.45 -23.62 -16.91
C GLY A 79 7.30 -24.26 -18.00
N GLU A 80 6.69 -24.80 -19.06
CA GLU A 80 7.40 -25.48 -20.13
C GLU A 80 8.02 -24.49 -21.12
N GLY A 81 9.35 -24.54 -21.26
CA GLY A 81 10.11 -23.74 -22.22
C GLY A 81 11.28 -23.02 -21.57
N LYS A 82 11.89 -22.10 -22.31
CA LYS A 82 13.06 -21.35 -21.84
C LYS A 82 12.64 -20.29 -20.82
N ALA A 83 13.10 -20.45 -19.58
CA ALA A 83 12.98 -19.45 -18.52
C ALA A 83 13.68 -18.13 -18.90
N PRO A 84 13.24 -16.98 -18.35
CA PRO A 84 13.86 -15.70 -18.64
C PRO A 84 15.31 -15.68 -18.13
N VAL A 85 16.23 -15.21 -18.98
CA VAL A 85 17.65 -15.06 -18.64
C VAL A 85 17.97 -13.58 -18.56
N ALA A 86 18.44 -13.12 -17.39
CA ALA A 86 18.92 -11.75 -17.25
C ALA A 86 20.12 -11.52 -18.17
N ARG A 87 20.06 -10.50 -19.03
CA ARG A 87 21.21 -10.09 -19.84
C ARG A 87 22.21 -9.35 -18.94
N GLY A 88 23.22 -10.09 -18.46
CA GLY A 88 24.38 -9.51 -17.77
C GLY A 88 25.21 -10.55 -17.02
N GLY A 89 26.25 -11.10 -17.66
CA GLY A 89 27.39 -11.80 -17.05
C GLY A 89 27.11 -13.17 -16.39
N THR A 90 28.12 -14.04 -16.37
CA THR A 90 28.13 -15.38 -15.76
C THR A 90 27.94 -15.42 -14.23
N GLY A 91 27.64 -14.27 -13.59
CA GLY A 91 27.19 -14.14 -12.20
C GLY A 91 25.73 -13.66 -12.04
N GLY A 92 25.01 -13.41 -13.15
CA GLY A 92 23.67 -12.82 -13.14
C GLY A 92 22.59 -13.69 -12.47
N GLY A 93 22.71 -15.02 -12.50
CA GLY A 93 21.72 -15.93 -11.92
C GLY A 93 21.56 -15.79 -10.40
N GLN A 94 22.66 -15.57 -9.66
CA GLN A 94 22.59 -15.33 -8.21
C GLN A 94 22.07 -13.93 -7.87
N ALA A 95 22.44 -12.92 -8.65
CA ALA A 95 21.94 -11.56 -8.45
C ALA A 95 20.44 -11.45 -8.73
N VAL A 96 19.96 -12.13 -9.79
CA VAL A 96 18.54 -12.23 -10.13
C VAL A 96 17.78 -13.02 -9.06
N ARG A 97 18.34 -14.13 -8.56
CA ARG A 97 17.71 -14.91 -7.49
C ARG A 97 17.62 -14.12 -6.19
N ARG A 98 18.69 -13.46 -5.75
CA ARG A 98 18.64 -12.56 -4.57
C ARG A 98 17.65 -11.41 -4.74
N ARG A 99 17.54 -10.84 -5.94
CA ARG A 99 16.57 -9.78 -6.23
C ARG A 99 15.14 -10.32 -6.23
N ALA A 100 14.92 -11.52 -6.75
CA ALA A 100 13.62 -12.19 -6.69
C ALA A 100 13.22 -12.53 -5.25
N ASP A 101 14.16 -13.06 -4.46
CA ASP A 101 13.96 -13.38 -3.04
C ASP A 101 13.67 -12.11 -2.22
N ALA A 102 14.39 -11.01 -2.47
CA ALA A 102 14.14 -9.72 -1.82
C ALA A 102 12.77 -9.14 -2.18
N VAL A 103 12.40 -9.19 -3.46
CA VAL A 103 11.06 -8.76 -3.90
C VAL A 103 9.97 -9.66 -3.32
N ASP A 104 10.25 -10.95 -3.08
CA ASP A 104 9.33 -11.85 -2.39
C ASP A 104 9.18 -11.56 -0.91
N ALA A 105 10.28 -11.26 -0.24
CA ALA A 105 10.26 -10.77 1.13
C ALA A 105 9.46 -9.46 1.24
N ASP A 106 9.62 -8.52 0.30
CA ASP A 106 8.90 -7.23 0.32
C ASP A 106 7.39 -7.41 0.05
N LEU A 107 7.01 -8.24 -0.92
CA LEU A 107 5.59 -8.53 -1.17
C LEU A 107 4.97 -9.28 0.00
N ARG A 108 5.68 -10.25 0.58
CA ARG A 108 5.21 -10.98 1.76
C ARG A 108 5.02 -10.03 2.93
N ARG A 109 5.98 -9.15 3.16
CA ARG A 109 5.89 -8.10 4.18
C ARG A 109 4.66 -7.23 3.96
N ALA A 110 4.40 -6.75 2.74
CA ALA A 110 3.22 -5.96 2.42
C ALA A 110 1.90 -6.72 2.66
N GLN A 111 1.82 -8.00 2.27
CA GLN A 111 0.64 -8.84 2.52
C GLN A 111 0.37 -9.01 4.03
N ILE A 112 1.42 -9.22 4.81
CA ILE A 112 1.31 -9.32 6.27
C ILE A 112 0.82 -8.01 6.87
N LEU A 113 1.32 -6.86 6.41
CA LEU A 113 0.89 -5.54 6.89
C LEU A 113 -0.58 -5.28 6.58
N GLU A 114 -1.01 -5.55 5.35
CA GLU A 114 -2.40 -5.36 4.93
C GLU A 114 -3.36 -6.27 5.72
N ALA A 115 -2.98 -7.54 5.94
CA ALA A 115 -3.77 -8.46 6.76
C ALA A 115 -3.80 -8.03 8.23
N THR A 116 -2.66 -7.59 8.77
CA THR A 116 -2.54 -7.10 10.15
C THR A 116 -3.47 -5.93 10.38
N ALA A 117 -3.36 -4.90 9.52
CA ALA A 117 -4.21 -3.73 9.54
C ALA A 117 -5.71 -4.07 9.51
N ARG A 118 -6.14 -4.86 8.52
CA ARG A 118 -7.55 -5.26 8.35
C ARG A 118 -8.08 -6.03 9.57
N LEU A 119 -7.28 -6.93 10.13
CA LEU A 119 -7.65 -7.68 11.33
C LEU A 119 -7.78 -6.76 12.55
N ILE A 120 -6.87 -5.81 12.71
CA ILE A 120 -6.88 -4.84 13.81
C ILE A 120 -8.09 -3.90 13.67
N ALA A 121 -8.35 -3.40 12.48
CA ALA A 121 -9.50 -2.54 12.18
C ALA A 121 -10.82 -3.18 12.63
N ARG A 122 -11.01 -4.47 12.31
CA ARG A 122 -12.28 -5.19 12.50
C ARG A 122 -12.41 -5.90 13.84
N ARG A 123 -11.30 -6.32 14.46
CA ARG A 123 -11.31 -7.12 15.70
C ARG A 123 -10.75 -6.39 16.91
N GLY A 124 -10.01 -5.32 16.69
CA GLY A 124 -9.29 -4.60 17.74
C GLY A 124 -7.89 -5.15 17.99
N PHE A 125 -6.94 -4.25 18.21
CA PHE A 125 -5.50 -4.53 18.37
C PHE A 125 -5.21 -5.61 19.43
N HIS A 126 -5.84 -5.51 20.61
CA HIS A 126 -5.60 -6.47 21.68
C HIS A 126 -6.17 -7.88 21.40
N LYS A 127 -7.21 -8.00 20.55
CA LYS A 127 -7.83 -9.29 20.24
C LYS A 127 -7.10 -10.05 19.12
N VAL A 128 -6.34 -9.34 18.27
CA VAL A 128 -5.58 -9.96 17.18
C VAL A 128 -4.32 -10.64 17.73
N ARG A 129 -4.12 -11.90 17.33
CA ARG A 129 -2.89 -12.67 17.60
C ARG A 129 -2.05 -12.81 16.33
N VAL A 130 -0.75 -13.04 16.49
CA VAL A 130 0.16 -13.32 15.36
C VAL A 130 -0.30 -14.55 14.56
N SER A 131 -0.90 -15.54 15.21
CA SER A 131 -1.49 -16.71 14.55
C SER A 131 -2.69 -16.38 13.66
N ASP A 132 -3.47 -15.34 14.00
CA ASP A 132 -4.58 -14.90 13.15
C ASP A 132 -4.06 -14.21 11.88
N ILE A 133 -2.99 -13.41 12.00
CA ILE A 133 -2.31 -12.77 10.88
C ILE A 133 -1.72 -13.84 9.96
N ALA A 134 -1.00 -14.80 10.53
CA ALA A 134 -0.40 -15.92 9.79
C ALA A 134 -1.48 -16.69 9.00
N ARG A 135 -2.60 -17.01 9.66
CA ARG A 135 -3.76 -17.67 9.02
C ARG A 135 -4.34 -16.84 7.88
N ALA A 136 -4.52 -15.54 8.08
CA ALA A 136 -5.06 -14.63 7.06
C ALA A 136 -4.15 -14.51 5.83
N CYS A 137 -2.83 -14.63 6.01
CA CYS A 137 -1.85 -14.60 4.92
C CYS A 137 -1.53 -15.97 4.32
N GLY A 138 -2.12 -17.06 4.82
CA GLY A 138 -1.77 -18.43 4.41
C GLY A 138 -0.31 -18.78 4.67
N THR A 139 0.26 -18.29 5.78
CA THR A 139 1.67 -18.47 6.14
C THR A 139 1.85 -18.96 7.59
N SER A 140 3.09 -19.19 8.02
CA SER A 140 3.40 -19.63 9.37
C SER A 140 3.59 -18.44 10.32
N THR A 141 3.37 -18.65 11.62
CA THR A 141 3.72 -17.64 12.64
C THR A 141 5.21 -17.29 12.62
N GLY A 142 6.08 -18.27 12.34
CA GLY A 142 7.51 -18.05 12.16
C GLY A 142 7.82 -17.07 11.03
N THR A 143 7.10 -17.16 9.91
CA THR A 143 7.22 -16.20 8.79
C THR A 143 6.78 -14.81 9.19
N VAL A 144 5.72 -14.68 9.99
CA VAL A 144 5.31 -13.36 10.51
C VAL A 144 6.38 -12.80 11.45
N HIS A 145 6.89 -13.60 12.39
CA HIS A 145 7.95 -13.19 13.33
C HIS A 145 9.26 -12.83 12.63
N TYR A 146 9.58 -13.49 11.52
CA TYR A 146 10.75 -13.15 10.69
C TYR A 146 10.69 -11.71 10.18
N HIS A 147 9.50 -11.23 9.79
CA HIS A 147 9.31 -9.86 9.33
C HIS A 147 9.03 -8.86 10.47
N PHE A 148 8.36 -9.32 11.53
CA PHE A 148 7.90 -8.50 12.65
C PHE A 148 8.13 -9.24 13.96
N PRO A 149 9.22 -8.93 14.69
CA PRO A 149 9.57 -9.65 15.91
C PRO A 149 8.42 -9.68 16.93
N THR A 150 7.72 -8.55 17.09
CA THR A 150 6.56 -8.42 17.97
C THR A 150 5.29 -8.01 17.22
N LYS A 151 4.14 -8.18 17.87
CA LYS A 151 2.85 -7.68 17.37
C LYS A 151 2.86 -6.15 17.24
N ASP A 152 3.55 -5.47 18.14
CA ASP A 152 3.64 -4.01 18.18
C ASP A 152 4.50 -3.50 17.01
N ASP A 153 5.56 -4.24 16.63
CA ASP A 153 6.32 -3.96 15.41
C ASP A 153 5.47 -4.11 14.15
N ALA A 154 4.57 -5.10 14.12
CA ALA A 154 3.64 -5.30 13.02
C ALA A 154 2.61 -4.15 12.95
N LEU A 155 2.05 -3.72 14.08
CA LEU A 155 1.14 -2.56 14.15
C LEU A 155 1.85 -1.28 13.68
N ARG A 156 3.02 -0.96 14.25
CA ARG A 156 3.78 0.24 13.87
C ARG A 156 4.11 0.25 12.38
N SER A 157 4.51 -0.89 11.85
CA SER A 157 4.79 -1.03 10.42
C SER A 157 3.53 -0.90 9.56
N ALA A 158 2.36 -1.33 10.06
CA ALA A 158 1.08 -1.21 9.37
C ALA A 158 0.61 0.25 9.31
N LEU A 159 0.84 1.02 10.38
CA LEU A 159 0.58 2.46 10.40
C LEU A 159 1.45 3.22 9.39
N VAL A 160 2.76 2.91 9.35
CA VAL A 160 3.65 3.49 8.33
C VAL A 160 3.17 3.11 6.93
N PHE A 161 2.80 1.84 6.71
CA PHE A 161 2.26 1.39 5.43
C PHE A 161 1.01 2.17 4.99
N TYR A 162 0.06 2.42 5.90
CA TYR A 162 -1.12 3.23 5.59
C TYR A 162 -0.78 4.70 5.36
N ALA A 163 0.13 5.27 6.14
CA ALA A 163 0.59 6.64 5.91
C ALA A 163 1.22 6.82 4.53
N GLU A 164 2.03 5.86 4.07
CA GLU A 164 2.60 5.87 2.72
C GLU A 164 1.52 5.68 1.63
N ARG A 165 0.52 4.81 1.87
CA ARG A 165 -0.61 4.63 0.95
C ARG A 165 -1.44 5.90 0.83
N PHE A 166 -1.73 6.54 1.95
CA PHE A 166 -2.42 7.82 2.01
C PHE A 166 -1.65 8.90 1.25
N HIS A 167 -0.33 9.00 1.48
CA HIS A 167 0.52 9.94 0.78
C HIS A 167 0.51 9.71 -0.74
N THR A 168 0.64 8.44 -1.17
CA THR A 168 0.56 8.07 -2.60
C THR A 168 -0.80 8.46 -3.20
N ARG A 169 -1.90 8.22 -2.49
CA ARG A 169 -3.26 8.60 -2.92
C ARG A 169 -3.37 10.12 -3.10
N LEU A 170 -2.89 10.90 -2.13
CA LEU A 170 -2.86 12.36 -2.22
C LEU A 170 -2.00 12.87 -3.39
N GLU A 171 -0.82 12.27 -3.62
CA GLU A 171 0.04 12.66 -4.74
C GLU A 171 -0.65 12.47 -6.10
N GLU A 172 -1.37 11.36 -6.29
CA GLU A 172 -2.13 11.11 -7.52
C GLU A 172 -3.31 12.10 -7.66
N GLU A 173 -4.03 12.38 -6.57
CA GLU A 173 -5.09 13.39 -6.55
C GLU A 173 -4.55 14.80 -6.85
N PHE A 174 -3.35 15.15 -6.39
CA PHE A 174 -2.77 16.48 -6.61
C PHE A 174 -2.26 16.69 -8.03
N LYS A 175 -1.88 15.63 -8.76
CA LYS A 175 -1.42 15.72 -10.15
C LYS A 175 -2.51 16.19 -11.11
N THR A 176 -3.77 15.90 -10.77
CA THR A 176 -4.92 16.20 -11.62
C THR A 176 -5.73 17.40 -11.10
N ALA A 177 -5.21 18.14 -10.12
CA ALA A 177 -5.84 19.31 -9.53
C ALA A 177 -5.37 20.60 -10.22
N ASP A 178 -6.32 21.44 -10.63
CA ASP A 178 -6.05 22.64 -11.43
C ASP A 178 -5.56 23.85 -10.59
N SER A 179 -5.69 23.78 -9.25
CA SER A 179 -5.30 24.87 -8.35
C SER A 179 -4.96 24.37 -6.94
N THR A 180 -4.32 25.21 -6.13
CA THR A 180 -4.03 24.90 -4.71
C THR A 180 -5.29 24.79 -3.87
N VAL A 181 -6.32 25.59 -4.17
CA VAL A 181 -7.66 25.47 -3.56
C VAL A 181 -8.27 24.11 -3.86
N GLU A 182 -8.16 23.64 -5.10
CA GLU A 182 -8.65 22.31 -5.47
C GLU A 182 -7.88 21.19 -4.77
N LYS A 183 -6.56 21.35 -4.57
CA LYS A 183 -5.77 20.42 -3.74
C LYS A 183 -6.27 20.36 -2.30
N LEU A 184 -6.64 21.49 -1.70
CA LEU A 184 -7.24 21.52 -0.35
C LEU A 184 -8.59 20.80 -0.31
N ARG A 185 -9.43 20.95 -1.33
CA ARG A 185 -10.70 20.19 -1.43
C ARG A 185 -10.43 18.68 -1.52
N ARG A 186 -9.53 18.25 -2.40
CA ARG A 186 -9.20 16.82 -2.56
C ARG A 186 -8.54 16.24 -1.32
N LEU A 187 -7.73 17.03 -0.62
CA LEU A 187 -7.20 16.66 0.69
C LEU A 187 -8.33 16.34 1.68
N ILE A 188 -9.40 17.13 1.71
CA ILE A 188 -10.57 16.88 2.54
C ILE A 188 -11.27 15.60 2.11
N GLU A 189 -11.56 15.43 0.82
CA GLU A 189 -12.26 14.24 0.31
C GLU A 189 -11.55 12.94 0.66
N VAL A 190 -10.22 12.92 0.56
CA VAL A 190 -9.39 11.75 0.86
C VAL A 190 -9.39 11.36 2.35
N GLN A 191 -9.83 12.27 3.24
CA GLN A 191 -9.93 12.03 4.68
C GLN A 191 -11.31 11.53 5.12
N LEU A 192 -12.31 11.56 4.25
CA LEU A 192 -13.68 11.21 4.63
C LEU A 192 -13.87 9.69 4.71
N PRO A 193 -14.46 9.16 5.80
CA PRO A 193 -14.79 7.73 5.92
C PRO A 193 -16.03 7.38 5.08
N THR A 194 -15.89 7.34 3.75
CA THR A 194 -17.02 7.11 2.83
C THR A 194 -17.20 5.64 2.43
N THR A 195 -16.20 4.81 2.66
CA THR A 195 -16.24 3.37 2.38
C THR A 195 -15.89 2.54 3.61
N GLU A 196 -16.18 1.22 3.58
CA GLU A 196 -15.70 0.30 4.62
C GLU A 196 -14.17 0.30 4.74
N GLU A 197 -13.45 0.49 3.64
CA GLU A 197 -11.98 0.52 3.67
C GLU A 197 -11.48 1.79 4.38
N ASP A 198 -12.10 2.94 4.13
CA ASP A 198 -11.75 4.19 4.82
C ASP A 198 -12.08 4.10 6.32
N ALA A 199 -13.22 3.48 6.67
CA ALA A 199 -13.59 3.24 8.06
C ALA A 199 -12.62 2.27 8.76
N ASP A 200 -12.17 1.22 8.06
CA ASP A 200 -11.14 0.30 8.55
C ASP A 200 -9.81 1.04 8.78
N GLU A 201 -9.36 1.89 7.84
CA GLU A 201 -8.15 2.71 7.98
C GLU A 201 -8.23 3.66 9.19
N TRP A 202 -9.34 4.37 9.33
CA TRP A 202 -9.57 5.24 10.49
C TRP A 202 -9.64 4.48 11.82
N SER A 203 -10.26 3.30 11.84
CA SER A 203 -10.27 2.44 13.04
C SER A 203 -8.86 2.09 13.51
N VAL A 204 -7.92 1.84 12.58
CA VAL A 204 -6.52 1.59 12.93
C VAL A 204 -5.84 2.83 13.51
N TRP A 205 -6.11 4.03 12.97
CA TRP A 205 -5.59 5.29 13.51
C TRP A 205 -6.09 5.58 14.93
N VAL A 206 -7.40 5.43 15.17
CA VAL A 206 -7.98 5.67 16.51
C VAL A 206 -7.36 4.73 17.55
N GLN A 207 -7.21 3.46 17.19
CA GLN A 207 -6.58 2.47 18.07
C GLN A 207 -5.09 2.79 18.32
N SER A 208 -4.35 3.25 17.31
CA SER A 208 -2.93 3.58 17.48
C SER A 208 -2.71 4.80 18.36
N TRP A 209 -3.60 5.80 18.31
CA TRP A 209 -3.57 6.93 19.24
C TRP A 209 -3.76 6.47 20.68
N ASN A 210 -4.72 5.57 20.92
CA ASN A 210 -4.91 4.97 22.23
C ASN A 210 -3.64 4.25 22.70
N GLU A 211 -3.03 3.40 21.86
CA GLU A 211 -1.80 2.70 22.22
C GLU A 211 -0.64 3.67 22.51
N ALA A 212 -0.47 4.74 21.73
CA ALA A 212 0.58 5.74 21.98
C ALA A 212 0.35 6.57 23.26
N VAL A 213 -0.90 6.74 23.69
CA VAL A 213 -1.23 7.33 24.98
C VAL A 213 -0.79 6.40 26.11
N LEU A 214 -1.09 5.10 25.99
CA LEU A 214 -0.81 4.07 27.00
C LEU A 214 0.67 3.66 27.08
N ASP A 215 1.35 3.55 25.95
CA ASP A 215 2.75 3.13 25.84
C ASP A 215 3.64 4.26 25.29
N PRO A 216 4.50 4.86 26.12
CA PRO A 216 5.42 5.91 25.70
C PRO A 216 6.38 5.51 24.57
N THR A 217 6.71 4.22 24.41
CA THR A 217 7.63 3.76 23.36
C THR A 217 7.06 3.92 21.96
N LEU A 218 5.72 4.02 21.83
CA LEU A 218 5.04 4.20 20.55
C LEU A 218 4.90 5.68 20.14
N ARG A 219 5.16 6.62 21.06
CA ARG A 219 4.94 8.06 20.85
C ARG A 219 5.85 8.67 19.79
N GLU A 220 7.09 8.20 19.67
CA GLU A 220 8.03 8.72 18.67
C GLU A 220 7.58 8.38 17.24
N GLY A 221 7.17 7.12 17.02
CA GLY A 221 6.61 6.69 15.74
C GLY A 221 5.34 7.49 15.40
N GLN A 222 4.44 7.62 16.37
CA GLN A 222 3.20 8.39 16.20
C GLN A 222 3.48 9.86 15.88
N ARG A 223 4.41 10.49 16.61
CA ARG A 223 4.83 11.89 16.38
C ARG A 223 5.38 12.07 14.96
N SER A 224 6.21 11.13 14.50
CA SER A 224 6.84 11.21 13.18
C SER A 224 5.81 11.15 12.06
N VAL A 225 4.84 10.24 12.16
CA VAL A 225 3.77 10.11 11.15
C VAL A 225 2.85 11.33 11.18
N TYR A 226 2.43 11.78 12.36
CA TYR A 226 1.55 12.93 12.49
C TYR A 226 2.22 14.24 12.05
N ALA A 227 3.53 14.40 12.32
CA ALA A 227 4.29 15.56 11.86
C ALA A 227 4.31 15.65 10.33
N ARG A 228 4.49 14.52 9.64
CA ARG A 228 4.44 14.46 8.17
C ARG A 228 3.06 14.83 7.63
N TRP A 229 2.00 14.31 8.25
CA TRP A 229 0.62 14.67 7.89
C TRP A 229 0.40 16.18 8.01
N ARG A 230 0.72 16.76 9.16
CA ARG A 230 0.58 18.21 9.39
C ARG A 230 1.42 19.03 8.40
N GLN A 231 2.61 18.57 8.05
CA GLN A 231 3.49 19.28 7.11
C GLN A 231 2.86 19.40 5.72
N ILE A 232 2.14 18.37 5.24
CA ILE A 232 1.41 18.43 3.95
C ILE A 232 0.41 19.59 3.95
N VAL A 233 -0.35 19.74 5.05
CA VAL A 233 -1.34 20.83 5.21
C VAL A 233 -0.63 22.19 5.25
N VAL A 234 0.44 22.31 6.04
CA VAL A 234 1.23 23.54 6.15
C VAL A 234 1.78 23.98 4.79
N ASP A 235 2.29 23.04 4.00
CA ASP A 235 2.89 23.35 2.69
C ASP A 235 1.84 23.82 1.68
N LEU A 236 0.62 23.26 1.72
CA LEU A 236 -0.51 23.75 0.91
C LEU A 236 -0.91 25.16 1.34
N LEU A 237 -1.05 25.41 2.65
CA LEU A 237 -1.41 26.73 3.17
C LEU A 237 -0.35 27.80 2.84
N ARG A 238 0.94 27.45 2.94
CA ARG A 238 2.04 28.32 2.51
C ARG A 238 2.04 28.57 1.00
N THR A 239 1.55 27.62 0.21
CA THR A 239 1.37 27.80 -1.23
C THR A 239 0.24 28.79 -1.50
N CYS A 240 -0.91 28.66 -0.83
CA CYS A 240 -1.98 29.65 -0.89
C CYS A 240 -1.47 31.06 -0.55
N GLN A 241 -0.65 31.21 0.50
CA GLN A 241 -0.04 32.49 0.87
C GLN A 241 0.83 33.09 -0.24
N ARG A 242 1.64 32.28 -0.91
CA ARG A 242 2.45 32.74 -2.06
C ARG A 242 1.59 33.12 -3.26
N GLU A 243 0.42 32.50 -3.42
CA GLU A 243 -0.57 32.81 -4.45
C GLU A 243 -1.45 34.04 -4.09
N GLY A 244 -1.18 34.70 -2.96
CA GLY A 244 -1.93 35.88 -2.50
C GLY A 244 -3.24 35.56 -1.77
N MET A 245 -3.48 34.30 -1.43
CA MET A 245 -4.61 33.85 -0.61
C MET A 245 -4.18 33.72 0.87
N ALA A 246 -5.12 33.71 1.81
CA ALA A 246 -4.81 33.55 3.24
C ALA A 246 -3.76 34.52 3.81
N GLU A 247 -3.77 35.77 3.33
CA GLU A 247 -2.87 36.81 3.85
C GLU A 247 -3.09 37.04 5.35
N GLY A 248 -2.00 37.12 6.12
CA GLY A 248 -2.04 37.28 7.58
C GLY A 248 -2.47 36.03 8.36
N ALA A 249 -2.77 34.90 7.71
CA ALA A 249 -3.06 33.65 8.40
C ALA A 249 -1.78 33.01 8.97
N ASP A 250 -1.86 32.43 10.17
CA ASP A 250 -0.82 31.53 10.68
C ASP A 250 -1.04 30.12 10.11
N ALA A 251 -0.24 29.74 9.12
CA ALA A 251 -0.35 28.45 8.44
C ALA A 251 -0.13 27.25 9.39
N GLU A 252 0.76 27.37 10.39
CA GLU A 252 1.03 26.29 11.35
C GLU A 252 -0.15 26.11 12.30
N ALA A 253 -0.69 27.22 12.83
CA ALA A 253 -1.85 27.17 13.71
C ALA A 253 -3.11 26.70 12.97
N MET A 254 -3.29 27.14 11.72
CA MET A 254 -4.42 26.73 10.88
C MET A 254 -4.34 25.25 10.51
N ALA A 255 -3.16 24.74 10.13
CA ALA A 255 -2.95 23.31 9.93
C ALA A 255 -3.19 22.50 11.22
N GLY A 256 -2.73 23.01 12.36
CA GLY A 256 -3.00 22.41 13.67
C GLY A 256 -4.50 22.25 13.94
N ARG A 257 -5.27 23.32 13.79
CA ARG A 257 -6.74 23.29 13.95
C ARG A 257 -7.42 22.35 12.96
N PHE A 258 -7.06 22.41 11.68
CA PHE A 258 -7.62 21.55 10.64
C PHE A 258 -7.39 20.07 10.95
N THR A 259 -6.13 19.68 11.21
CA THR A 259 -5.82 18.27 11.48
C THR A 259 -6.52 17.73 12.72
N SER A 260 -6.59 18.51 13.82
CA SER A 260 -7.37 18.13 15.00
C SER A 260 -8.87 18.03 14.75
N MET A 261 -9.42 18.90 13.89
CA MET A 261 -10.82 18.83 13.51
C MET A 261 -11.12 17.59 12.67
N VAL A 262 -10.25 17.24 11.70
CA VAL A 262 -10.37 16.00 10.92
C VAL A 262 -10.44 14.78 11.84
N ASP A 263 -9.49 14.67 12.79
CA ASP A 263 -9.44 13.54 13.73
C ASP A 263 -10.71 13.45 14.59
N GLY A 264 -11.13 14.59 15.16
CA GLY A 264 -12.31 14.65 16.04
C GLY A 264 -13.62 14.37 15.32
N LEU A 265 -13.77 14.81 14.07
CA LEU A 265 -14.95 14.54 13.25
C LEU A 265 -14.97 13.08 12.78
N ALA A 266 -13.82 12.52 12.36
CA ALA A 266 -13.73 11.12 11.96
C ALA A 266 -14.12 10.19 13.11
N ILE A 267 -13.67 10.45 14.35
CA ILE A 267 -14.09 9.70 15.54
C ILE A 267 -15.61 9.75 15.72
N GLN A 268 -16.23 10.93 15.57
CA GLN A 268 -17.69 11.07 15.72
C GLN A 268 -18.46 10.27 14.66
N VAL A 269 -18.00 10.29 13.41
CA VAL A 269 -18.59 9.48 12.33
C VAL A 269 -18.49 7.99 12.66
N LEU A 270 -17.31 7.50 13.03
CA LEU A 270 -17.07 6.08 13.33
C LEU A 270 -17.85 5.61 14.55
N ALA A 271 -17.97 6.46 15.57
CA ALA A 271 -18.69 6.16 16.79
C ALA A 271 -20.21 6.33 16.65
N GLY A 272 -20.70 6.84 15.52
CA GLY A 272 -22.12 7.17 15.33
C GLY A 272 -22.62 8.19 16.37
N THR A 273 -21.78 9.17 16.71
CA THR A 273 -22.10 10.17 17.73
C THR A 273 -22.97 11.27 17.14
N GLY A 274 -24.18 11.43 17.68
CA GLY A 274 -25.12 12.46 17.20
C GLY A 274 -25.59 12.20 15.78
N ASP A 275 -25.68 13.27 14.98
CA ASP A 275 -26.03 13.28 13.56
C ASP A 275 -24.79 13.33 12.64
N MET A 276 -23.60 13.08 13.18
CA MET A 276 -22.35 13.19 12.41
C MET A 276 -22.17 12.02 11.44
N ASP A 277 -22.28 12.30 10.14
CA ASP A 277 -21.94 11.38 9.05
C ASP A 277 -20.83 11.96 8.15
N ALA A 278 -20.40 11.20 7.14
CA ALA A 278 -19.34 11.64 6.23
C ALA A 278 -19.71 12.89 5.42
N ALA A 279 -21.00 13.11 5.12
CA ALA A 279 -21.46 14.29 4.41
C ALA A 279 -21.37 15.53 5.30
N ARG A 280 -21.80 15.42 6.57
CA ARG A 280 -21.69 16.50 7.54
C ARG A 280 -20.23 16.82 7.89
N MET A 281 -19.39 15.79 8.02
CA MET A 281 -17.95 15.96 8.19
C MET A 281 -17.34 16.76 7.03
N ARG A 282 -17.70 16.44 5.77
CA ARG A 282 -17.26 17.20 4.59
C ARG A 282 -17.61 18.67 4.69
N GLU A 283 -18.88 18.99 4.99
CA GLU A 283 -19.34 20.38 5.09
C GLU A 283 -18.52 21.17 6.10
N LEU A 284 -18.31 20.62 7.29
CA LEU A 284 -17.53 21.27 8.35
C LEU A 284 -16.05 21.45 7.97
N LEU A 285 -15.48 20.49 7.26
CA LEU A 285 -14.09 20.58 6.79
C LEU A 285 -13.92 21.59 5.64
N LEU A 286 -14.92 21.80 4.79
CA LEU A 286 -14.88 22.84 3.76
C LEU A 286 -14.86 24.26 4.36
N ASP A 287 -15.43 24.43 5.54
CA ASP A 287 -15.43 25.70 6.27
C ASP A 287 -14.16 25.90 7.12
N ALA A 288 -13.26 24.90 7.18
CA ALA A 288 -12.14 24.85 8.12
C ALA A 288 -11.13 26.00 8.01
N PHE A 289 -11.06 26.62 6.84
CA PHE A 289 -10.08 27.66 6.51
C PHE A 289 -10.70 29.04 6.40
N GLU A 290 -11.99 29.19 6.69
CA GLU A 290 -12.64 30.51 6.75
C GLU A 290 -12.09 31.36 7.91
N PRO A 291 -12.06 32.70 7.76
CA PRO A 291 -12.42 33.48 6.58
C PRO A 291 -11.29 33.60 5.54
N TYR A 292 -10.15 32.92 5.74
CA TYR A 292 -8.93 33.13 4.95
C TYR A 292 -8.97 32.47 3.56
N ILE A 293 -9.60 31.29 3.46
CA ILE A 293 -9.74 30.52 2.22
C ILE A 293 -11.16 29.97 2.16
N THR A 294 -11.87 30.24 1.06
CA THR A 294 -13.19 29.66 0.79
C THR A 294 -13.04 28.42 -0.08
N LEU A 295 -13.49 27.27 0.43
CA LEU A 295 -13.46 26.00 -0.30
C LEU A 295 -14.83 25.56 -0.85
N ARG A 296 -15.91 26.29 -0.57
CA ARG A 296 -17.21 26.05 -1.20
C ARG A 296 -17.24 26.43 -2.68
#